data_AF-A0A8C1Z4C4-F1
#
_entry.id   AF-A0A8C1Z4C4-F1
#
_cell.length_a   1.000
_cell.length_b   1.000
_cell.length_c   1.000
_cell.angle_alpha   90.00
_cell.angle_beta   90.00
_cell.angle_gamma   90.00
#
_symmetry.space_group_name_H-M   'P 1'
#
loop_
_entity.id
_entity.type
_entity.pdbx_description
1 polymer ?
#
loop_
_entity_poly.entity_id
_entity_poly.type
_entity_poly.pdbx_seq_one_letter_code
_entity_poly.pdbx_strand_id
1 'polypeptide(L)'
;ILTCFFNGLTGLCMMLHVTQTPTDLFLVSGATMNLTCSHNDKSYDKIYWYQQSNGQNLEHLGFLSFKQPLVDREGFTITGDISTVTSEDSAMYFCAVSDTV
;
A
#
# COMPACT_ATOMS: atom_id res chain seq x y z
N ILE A 1 -19.50 -4.43 -4.56
CA ILE A 1 -19.51 -5.45 -5.64
C ILE A 1 -19.86 -4.73 -6.92
N LEU A 2 -18.90 -4.56 -7.84
CA LEU A 2 -19.14 -3.91 -9.12
C LEU A 2 -19.29 -5.01 -10.18
N THR A 3 -20.44 -5.05 -10.86
CA THR A 3 -20.66 -5.97 -11.98
C THR A 3 -20.04 -5.36 -13.24
N CYS A 4 -19.08 -6.05 -13.84
CA CYS A 4 -18.53 -5.64 -15.13
C CYS A 4 -19.32 -6.28 -16.27
N PHE A 5 -19.63 -5.50 -17.29
CA PHE A 5 -20.29 -5.94 -18.51
C PHE A 5 -19.26 -6.01 -19.64
N PHE A 6 -18.79 -7.20 -19.98
CA PHE A 6 -17.99 -7.43 -21.19
C PHE A 6 -18.83 -8.24 -22.18
N ASN A 7 -19.15 -7.64 -23.33
CA ASN A 7 -19.87 -8.30 -24.43
C ASN A 7 -21.15 -9.05 -24.00
N GLY A 8 -21.96 -8.46 -23.12
CA GLY A 8 -23.24 -9.03 -22.70
C GLY A 8 -23.17 -10.15 -21.65
N LEU A 9 -22.00 -10.55 -21.18
CA LEU A 9 -21.88 -11.39 -19.98
C LEU A 9 -21.80 -10.54 -18.72
N THR A 10 -22.70 -10.83 -17.77
CA THR A 10 -22.61 -10.34 -16.39
C THR A 10 -21.57 -11.17 -15.65
N GLY A 11 -20.40 -10.60 -15.38
CA GLY A 11 -19.36 -11.21 -14.56
C GLY A 11 -19.19 -10.52 -13.22
N LEU A 12 -18.83 -11.28 -12.18
CA LEU A 12 -18.24 -10.69 -10.99
C LEU A 12 -16.83 -10.22 -11.32
N CYS A 13 -16.60 -8.91 -11.20
CA CYS A 13 -15.26 -8.38 -11.16
C CYS A 13 -14.89 -8.17 -9.69
N MET A 14 -13.91 -8.93 -9.22
CA MET A 14 -13.25 -8.60 -7.95
C MET A 14 -12.28 -7.45 -8.24
N MET A 15 -12.65 -6.25 -7.81
CA MET A 15 -11.77 -5.09 -7.89
C MET A 15 -10.75 -5.18 -6.75
N LEU A 16 -9.47 -5.19 -7.10
CA LEU A 16 -8.41 -4.96 -6.13
C LEU A 16 -8.50 -3.51 -5.65
N HIS A 17 -8.69 -3.33 -4.35
CA HIS A 17 -8.76 -2.04 -3.69
C HIS A 17 -7.60 -1.93 -2.71
N VAL A 18 -6.66 -1.04 -3.01
CA VAL A 18 -5.51 -0.73 -2.14
C VAL A 18 -5.82 0.59 -1.42
N THR A 19 -5.65 0.62 -0.11
CA THR A 19 -5.92 1.79 0.74
C THR A 19 -4.69 2.12 1.57
N GLN A 20 -4.25 3.38 1.50
CA GLN A 20 -3.15 3.93 2.28
C GLN A 20 -3.69 4.90 3.34
N THR A 21 -3.10 4.93 4.53
CA THR A 21 -3.47 5.83 5.62
C THR A 21 -2.25 6.25 6.44
N PRO A 22 -2.15 7.52 6.86
CA PRO A 22 -3.01 8.64 6.46
C PRO A 22 -2.70 9.12 5.03
N THR A 23 -3.59 9.95 4.47
CA THR A 23 -3.41 10.55 3.14
C THR A 23 -2.28 11.59 3.14
N ASP A 24 -2.18 12.35 4.22
CA ASP A 24 -1.17 13.40 4.41
C ASP A 24 -0.63 13.34 5.85
N LEU A 25 0.66 13.62 6.01
CA LEU A 25 1.38 13.66 7.29
C LEU A 25 2.26 14.90 7.36
N PHE A 26 2.11 15.66 8.45
CA PHE A 26 3.00 16.78 8.77
C PHE A 26 3.76 16.42 10.04
N LEU A 27 5.04 16.10 9.89
CA LEU A 27 5.91 15.65 10.97
C LEU A 27 7.05 16.64 11.18
N VAL A 28 7.47 16.79 12.43
CA VAL A 28 8.70 17.51 12.76
C VAL A 28 9.91 16.58 12.63
N SER A 29 11.07 17.15 12.35
CA SER A 29 12.31 16.36 12.27
C SER A 29 12.55 15.60 13.57
N GLY A 30 12.98 14.34 13.45
CA GLY A 30 13.19 13.43 14.57
C GLY A 30 11.93 12.67 15.02
N ALA A 31 10.76 12.99 14.46
CA ALA A 31 9.56 12.18 14.67
C ALA A 31 9.66 10.84 13.93
N THR A 32 8.77 9.90 14.30
CA THR A 32 8.58 8.64 13.56
C THR A 32 7.43 8.80 12.59
N MET A 33 7.63 8.37 11.35
CA MET A 33 6.55 8.30 10.36
C MET A 33 5.99 6.88 10.31
N ASN A 34 4.68 6.77 10.52
CA ASN A 34 3.96 5.51 10.44
C ASN A 34 2.97 5.62 9.27
N LEU A 35 3.25 4.90 8.19
CA LEU A 35 2.36 4.79 7.04
C LEU A 35 1.75 3.40 7.02
N THR A 36 0.48 3.32 6.70
CA THR A 36 -0.25 2.05 6.65
C THR A 36 -0.78 1.81 5.25
N CYS A 37 -0.62 0.60 4.73
CA CYS A 37 -1.19 0.15 3.47
C CYS A 37 -2.02 -1.12 3.70
N SER A 38 -3.13 -1.23 2.97
CA SER A 38 -4.03 -2.36 3.03
C SER A 38 -4.64 -2.70 1.68
N HIS A 39 -5.06 -3.94 1.50
CA HIS A 39 -5.82 -4.37 0.32
C HIS A 39 -6.91 -5.38 0.68
N ASN A 40 -7.87 -5.56 -0.21
CA ASN A 40 -9.04 -6.43 0.00
C ASN A 40 -8.87 -7.87 -0.51
N ASP A 41 -7.74 -8.22 -1.12
CA ASP A 41 -7.54 -9.52 -1.78
C ASP A 41 -6.34 -10.29 -1.20
N LYS A 42 -6.62 -11.44 -0.58
CA LYS A 42 -5.61 -12.26 0.13
C LYS A 42 -4.58 -12.93 -0.79
N SER A 43 -4.82 -12.96 -2.10
CA SER A 43 -3.88 -13.56 -3.05
C SER A 43 -2.61 -12.73 -3.22
N TYR A 44 -2.70 -11.42 -2.98
CA TYR A 44 -1.55 -10.52 -2.98
C TYR A 44 -0.80 -10.65 -1.66
N ASP A 45 0.37 -11.28 -1.71
CA ASP A 45 1.16 -11.66 -0.54
C ASP A 45 2.39 -10.76 -0.35
N LYS A 46 2.50 -9.68 -1.13
CA LYS A 46 3.54 -8.67 -0.99
C LYS A 46 2.95 -7.28 -1.04
N ILE A 47 3.43 -6.41 -0.15
CA ILE A 47 3.23 -4.96 -0.23
C ILE A 47 4.59 -4.28 -0.42
N TYR A 48 4.67 -3.42 -1.42
CA TYR A 48 5.82 -2.61 -1.77
C TYR A 48 5.59 -1.17 -1.34
N TRP A 49 6.66 -0.50 -0.93
CA TRP A 49 6.68 0.92 -0.64
C TRP A 49 7.61 1.66 -1.60
N TYR A 50 7.12 2.80 -2.08
CA TYR A 50 7.84 3.69 -2.98
C TYR A 50 7.83 5.11 -2.44
N GLN A 51 8.91 5.82 -2.69
CA GLN A 51 9.03 7.26 -2.46
C GLN A 51 9.11 7.99 -3.79
N GLN A 52 8.44 9.13 -3.88
CA GLN A 52 8.58 10.06 -4.98
C GLN A 52 8.89 11.45 -4.43
N SER A 53 10.17 11.82 -4.52
CA SER A 53 10.59 13.21 -4.33
C SER A 53 10.03 14.09 -5.44
N ASN A 54 9.84 15.38 -5.16
CA ASN A 54 9.12 16.30 -6.04
C ASN A 54 9.64 16.28 -7.49
N GLY A 55 8.82 15.76 -8.43
CA GLY A 55 9.15 15.67 -9.85
C GLY A 55 10.15 14.57 -10.25
N GLN A 56 10.53 13.68 -9.33
CA GLN A 56 11.45 12.57 -9.59
C GLN A 56 10.71 11.25 -9.91
N ASN A 57 11.48 10.25 -10.31
CA ASN A 57 10.97 8.89 -10.52
C ASN A 57 10.61 8.24 -9.17
N LEU A 58 9.79 7.18 -9.22
CA LEU A 58 9.50 6.34 -8.06
C LEU A 58 10.76 5.56 -7.66
N GLU A 59 11.18 5.74 -6.42
CA GLU A 59 12.25 4.98 -5.79
C GLU A 59 11.65 3.86 -4.92
N HIS A 60 12.15 2.63 -5.09
CA HIS A 60 11.69 1.49 -4.31
C HIS A 60 12.40 1.44 -2.95
N LEU A 61 11.64 1.59 -1.86
CA LEU A 61 12.16 1.57 -0.50
C LEU A 61 12.32 0.14 0.04
N GLY A 62 11.39 -0.75 -0.32
CA GLY A 62 11.36 -2.12 0.16
C GLY A 62 9.99 -2.76 0.06
N PHE A 63 9.91 -4.02 0.48
CA PHE A 63 8.66 -4.77 0.50
C PHE A 63 8.52 -5.64 1.76
N LEU A 64 7.29 -5.92 2.10
CA LEU A 64 6.89 -6.88 3.13
C LEU A 64 6.23 -8.07 2.41
N SER A 65 6.59 -9.29 2.80
CA SER A 65 6.05 -10.52 2.23
C SER A 65 5.43 -11.41 3.31
N PHE A 66 4.24 -11.95 3.03
CA PHE A 66 3.43 -12.71 3.98
C PHE A 66 3.36 -14.17 3.52
N LYS A 67 3.92 -15.09 4.30
CA LYS A 67 3.91 -16.52 3.97
C LYS A 67 2.60 -17.26 4.33
N GLN A 68 1.65 -16.61 5.00
CA GLN A 68 0.40 -17.22 5.48
C GLN A 68 -0.76 -16.20 5.49
N PRO A 69 -2.00 -16.64 5.25
CA PRO A 69 -3.17 -15.79 5.42
C PRO A 69 -3.32 -15.48 6.92
N LEU A 70 -2.93 -14.27 7.31
CA LEU A 70 -3.19 -13.75 8.65
C LEU A 70 -4.69 -13.92 8.92
N VAL A 71 -4.98 -14.66 10.00
CA VAL A 71 -6.33 -14.97 10.43
C VAL A 71 -7.07 -13.69 10.79
N ASP A 72 -8.17 -13.48 10.07
CA ASP A 72 -9.39 -12.78 10.44
C ASP A 72 -9.26 -11.53 11.33
N ARG A 73 -8.87 -10.42 10.70
CA ARG A 73 -9.48 -9.11 10.96
C ARG A 73 -9.72 -8.45 9.62
N GLU A 74 -10.91 -7.90 9.42
CA GLU A 74 -11.23 -7.16 8.21
C GLU A 74 -10.14 -6.11 7.89
N GLY A 75 -9.62 -6.14 6.66
CA GLY A 75 -8.59 -5.23 6.16
C GLY A 75 -7.17 -5.59 6.60
N PHE A 76 -6.31 -5.99 5.64
CA PHE A 76 -4.88 -6.21 5.90
C PHE A 76 -4.19 -4.90 6.21
N THR A 77 -4.02 -4.53 7.46
CA THR A 77 -3.41 -3.25 7.84
C THR A 77 -1.91 -3.44 8.03
N ILE A 78 -1.08 -2.89 7.15
CA ILE A 78 0.37 -3.12 7.16
C ILE A 78 1.12 -1.79 7.29
N THR A 79 1.89 -1.65 8.36
CA THR A 79 2.62 -0.41 8.68
C THR A 79 4.05 -0.47 8.17
N GLY A 80 4.48 0.58 7.45
CA GLY A 80 5.88 0.91 7.21
C GLY A 80 6.31 2.01 8.19
N ASP A 81 7.34 1.72 8.98
CA ASP A 81 7.91 2.67 9.94
C ASP A 81 9.22 3.22 9.40
N ILE A 82 9.32 4.54 9.24
CA ILE A 82 10.60 5.24 9.06
C ILE A 82 10.99 5.82 10.42
N SER A 83 12.04 5.23 11.01
CA SER A 83 12.63 5.75 12.24
C SER A 83 13.39 7.03 11.95
N THR A 84 12.99 8.12 12.62
CA THR A 84 13.59 9.46 12.56
C THR A 84 13.54 10.12 11.18
N VAL A 85 12.45 10.84 10.91
CA VAL A 85 12.33 11.64 9.67
C VAL A 85 13.14 12.94 9.73
N THR A 86 13.61 13.36 8.56
CA THR A 86 14.30 14.62 8.30
C THR A 86 13.56 15.41 7.22
N SER A 87 14.02 16.61 6.89
CA SER A 87 13.46 17.39 5.78
C SER A 87 13.65 16.72 4.42
N GLU A 88 14.63 15.82 4.28
CA GLU A 88 14.90 15.09 3.04
C GLU A 88 13.86 14.00 2.78
N ASP A 89 13.17 13.53 3.83
CA ASP A 89 12.10 12.54 3.74
C ASP A 89 10.75 13.15 3.32
N SER A 90 10.70 14.47 3.08
CA SER A 90 9.49 15.14 2.59
C SER A 90 9.19 14.76 1.14
N ALA A 91 8.33 13.77 0.94
CA ALA A 91 8.00 13.22 -0.36
C ALA A 91 6.55 12.68 -0.41
N MET A 92 6.11 12.29 -1.60
CA MET A 92 4.92 11.45 -1.74
C MET A 92 5.30 9.98 -1.57
N TYR A 93 4.51 9.24 -0.79
CA TYR A 93 4.72 7.81 -0.57
C TYR A 93 3.58 7.02 -1.18
N PHE A 94 3.92 5.95 -1.89
CA PHE A 94 2.97 5.09 -2.56
C PHE A 94 3.17 3.65 -2.13
N CYS A 95 2.07 2.94 -1.85
CA CYS A 95 2.08 1.50 -1.71
C CYS A 95 1.52 0.78 -2.93
N ALA A 96 2.06 -0.38 -3.24
CA ALA A 96 1.56 -1.28 -4.27
C ALA A 96 1.55 -2.72 -3.74
N VAL A 97 0.73 -3.58 -4.34
CA VAL A 97 0.61 -4.97 -3.93
C VAL A 97 0.88 -5.91 -5.09
N SER A 98 1.51 -7.05 -4.81
CA SER A 98 1.79 -8.12 -5.79
C SER A 98 1.50 -9.46 -5.15
N ASP A 99 1.11 -10.42 -5.98
CA ASP A 99 1.14 -11.83 -5.66
C ASP A 99 2.50 -12.45 -6.06
N THR A 100 2.72 -13.70 -5.65
CA THR A 100 3.91 -14.51 -5.97
C THR A 100 3.74 -15.41 -7.19
N VAL A 101 2.58 -15.38 -7.84
CA VAL A 101 2.17 -16.35 -8.87
C VAL A 101 2.73 -15.99 -10.25
#